data_AF-A0A1G3ZTR8-F1
#
_entry.id   AF-A0A1G3ZTR8-F1
#
_cell.length_a   1.000
_cell.length_b   1.000
_cell.length_c   1.000
_cell.angle_alpha   90.00
_cell.angle_beta   90.00
_cell.angle_gamma   90.00
#
_symmetry.space_group_name_H-M   'P 1'
#
loop_
_entity.id
_entity.type
_entity.pdbx_description
1 polymer ?
#
loop_
_entity_poly.entity_id
_entity_poly.type
_entity_poly.pdbx_seq_one_letter_code
_entity_poly.pdbx_strand_id
1 'polypeptide(L)'
;MNKPWKVALVFCAIFAAGGITGSLVTLRVGRHLIQRLRPPERRAPQQPRRPVEEWGQRQLRRYTDELKLTAEQQAKIKTLMQSTQEEVRKERQSSITQITDAMDRLHAQITQVLTPDQRTGFEKIRKEDQERRRR
;
A
#
# COMPACT_ATOMS: atom_id res chain seq x y z
N MET A 1 -19.71 56.10 -27.16
CA MET A 1 -18.29 55.75 -26.95
C MET A 1 -18.24 54.52 -26.05
N ASN A 2 -18.36 53.34 -26.66
CA ASN A 2 -18.48 52.07 -25.93
C ASN A 2 -17.09 51.75 -25.34
N LYS A 3 -16.99 51.60 -24.01
CA LYS A 3 -15.74 51.26 -23.31
C LYS A 3 -15.74 49.76 -22.98
N PRO A 4 -15.51 48.87 -23.97
CA PRO A 4 -15.61 47.42 -23.79
C PRO A 4 -14.66 46.88 -22.73
N TRP A 5 -13.54 47.56 -22.47
CA TRP A 5 -12.58 47.19 -21.43
C TRP A 5 -13.17 47.25 -20.01
N LYS A 6 -14.11 48.16 -19.74
CA LYS A 6 -14.80 48.23 -18.45
C LYS A 6 -15.75 47.06 -18.27
N VAL A 7 -16.44 46.68 -19.34
CA VAL A 7 -17.34 45.53 -19.36
C VAL A 7 -16.54 44.24 -19.16
N ALA A 8 -15.41 44.08 -19.85
CA ALA A 8 -14.51 42.95 -19.66
C ALA A 8 -14.00 42.82 -18.21
N LEU A 9 -13.63 43.95 -17.58
CA LEU A 9 -13.20 43.93 -16.17
C LEU A 9 -14.31 43.50 -15.20
N VAL A 10 -15.55 43.92 -15.44
CA VAL A 10 -16.69 43.48 -14.61
C VAL A 10 -16.93 41.99 -14.76
N PHE A 11 -16.87 41.44 -15.99
CA PHE A 11 -16.99 40.00 -16.21
C PHE A 11 -15.84 39.22 -15.57
N CYS A 12 -14.60 39.69 -15.68
CA CYS A 12 -13.46 39.08 -14.99
C CYS A 12 -13.64 39.08 -13.47
N ALA A 13 -14.15 40.17 -12.89
CA ALA A 13 -14.40 40.27 -11.46
C ALA A 13 -15.49 39.29 -10.99
N ILE A 14 -16.59 39.17 -11.73
CA ILE A 14 -17.67 38.21 -11.43
C ILE A 14 -17.14 36.77 -11.52
N PHE A 15 -16.34 36.46 -12.55
CA PHE A 15 -15.76 35.13 -12.71
C PHE A 15 -14.76 34.80 -11.60
N ALA A 16 -13.90 35.74 -11.23
CA ALA A 16 -12.96 35.57 -10.11
C ALA A 16 -13.70 35.35 -8.79
N ALA A 17 -14.75 36.13 -8.50
CA ALA A 17 -15.57 35.97 -7.31
C ALA A 17 -16.27 34.60 -7.28
N GLY A 18 -16.80 34.14 -8.43
CA GLY A 18 -17.38 32.81 -8.58
C GLY A 18 -16.36 31.69 -8.38
N GLY A 19 -15.15 31.83 -8.95
CA GLY A 19 -14.06 30.86 -8.80
C GLY A 19 -13.57 30.73 -7.36
N ILE A 20 -13.42 31.84 -6.64
CA ILE A 20 -13.02 31.85 -5.22
C ILE A 20 -14.10 31.16 -4.36
N THR A 21 -15.36 31.52 -4.58
CA THR A 21 -16.50 30.96 -3.83
C THR A 21 -16.66 29.45 -4.09
N GLY A 22 -16.62 29.04 -5.36
CA GLY A 22 -16.68 27.63 -5.75
C GLY A 22 -15.51 26.81 -5.23
N SER A 23 -14.29 27.39 -5.20
CA SER A 23 -13.10 26.74 -4.64
C SER A 23 -13.23 26.51 -3.13
N LEU A 24 -13.68 27.52 -2.38
CA LEU A 24 -13.90 27.41 -0.94
C LEU A 24 -14.97 26.37 -0.58
N VAL A 25 -16.08 26.33 -1.33
CA VAL A 25 -17.15 25.34 -1.12
C VAL A 25 -16.67 23.92 -1.45
N THR A 26 -15.96 23.75 -2.56
CA THR A 26 -15.36 22.46 -2.95
C THR A 26 -14.35 21.96 -1.91
N LEU A 27 -13.51 22.85 -1.38
CA LEU A 27 -12.50 22.48 -0.39
C LEU A 27 -13.11 22.14 0.99
N ARG A 28 -14.18 22.82 1.40
CA ARG A 28 -14.84 22.58 2.70
C ARG A 28 -15.84 21.42 2.69
N VAL A 29 -16.67 21.31 1.66
CA VAL A 29 -17.78 20.33 1.60
C VAL A 29 -17.45 19.18 0.64
N GLY A 30 -16.74 19.47 -0.44
CA GLY A 30 -16.41 18.49 -1.49
C GLY A 30 -15.60 17.32 -0.96
N ARG A 31 -14.69 17.49 0.01
CA ARG A 31 -13.96 16.35 0.61
C ARG A 31 -14.88 15.31 1.24
N HIS A 32 -15.98 15.72 1.88
CA HIS A 32 -16.92 14.80 2.52
C HIS A 32 -17.86 14.14 1.51
N LEU A 33 -18.24 14.86 0.45
CA LEU A 33 -19.12 14.35 -0.60
C LEU A 33 -18.37 13.43 -1.58
N ILE A 34 -17.14 13.79 -1.97
CA ILE A 34 -16.26 12.98 -2.83
C ILE A 34 -15.88 11.66 -2.15
N GLN A 35 -15.74 11.64 -0.82
CA GLN A 35 -15.54 10.39 -0.08
C GLN A 35 -16.76 9.47 -0.09
N ARG A 36 -17.99 10.01 -0.18
CA ARG A 36 -19.22 9.22 -0.27
C ARG A 36 -19.56 8.78 -1.70
N LEU A 37 -19.07 9.51 -2.70
CA LEU A 37 -19.31 9.24 -4.13
C LEU A 37 -18.18 8.47 -4.81
N ARG A 38 -17.02 8.32 -4.14
CA ARG A 38 -16.03 7.32 -4.57
C ARG A 38 -16.72 5.96 -4.51
N PRO A 39 -16.79 5.20 -5.62
CA PRO A 39 -17.05 3.77 -5.52
C PRO A 39 -16.09 3.22 -4.45
N PRO A 40 -16.45 2.19 -3.67
CA PRO A 40 -15.44 1.43 -2.98
C PRO A 40 -14.55 0.81 -4.06
N GLU A 41 -13.57 1.58 -4.54
CA GLU A 41 -12.31 1.06 -5.03
C GLU A 41 -11.98 -0.01 -4.01
N ARG A 42 -11.89 -1.23 -4.51
CA ARG A 42 -11.45 -2.40 -3.79
C ARG A 42 -10.11 -2.06 -3.15
N ARG A 43 -10.12 -1.39 -2.00
CA ARG A 43 -9.38 -1.84 -0.84
C ARG A 43 -9.93 -3.23 -0.65
N ALA A 44 -9.44 -4.19 -1.44
CA ALA A 44 -9.38 -5.56 -0.98
C ALA A 44 -8.89 -5.38 0.45
N PRO A 45 -9.69 -5.74 1.48
CA PRO A 45 -9.20 -5.66 2.85
C PRO A 45 -7.83 -6.29 2.77
N GLN A 46 -6.80 -5.58 3.23
CA GLN A 46 -5.46 -6.15 3.34
C GLN A 46 -5.71 -7.45 4.06
N GLN A 47 -5.76 -8.57 3.33
CA GLN A 47 -6.13 -9.82 3.95
C GLN A 47 -5.03 -9.98 4.96
N PRO A 48 -5.36 -10.07 6.27
CA PRO A 48 -4.32 -10.25 7.28
C PRO A 48 -3.44 -11.37 6.75
N ARG A 49 -2.13 -11.12 6.61
CA ARG A 49 -1.18 -12.10 6.08
C ARG A 49 -1.35 -13.33 6.95
N ARG A 50 -2.20 -14.27 6.51
CA ARG A 50 -2.59 -15.38 7.35
C ARG A 50 -1.33 -16.21 7.57
N PRO A 51 -1.06 -16.68 8.80
CA PRO A 51 0.12 -17.46 9.08
C PRO A 51 0.26 -18.60 8.05
N VAL A 52 1.48 -18.85 7.57
CA VAL A 52 1.76 -19.92 6.60
C VAL A 52 1.31 -21.28 7.16
N GLU A 53 1.28 -21.39 8.48
CA GLU A 53 0.77 -22.52 9.24
C GLU A 53 -0.71 -22.82 8.92
N GLU A 54 -1.56 -21.80 8.75
CA GLU A 54 -2.98 -21.99 8.42
C GLU A 54 -3.22 -22.43 6.97
N TRP A 55 -2.30 -22.11 6.06
CA TRP A 55 -2.41 -22.53 4.67
C TRP A 55 -2.36 -24.06 4.55
N GLY A 56 -1.42 -24.70 5.25
CA GLY A 56 -1.26 -26.15 5.17
C GLY A 56 -2.48 -26.90 5.71
N GLN A 57 -3.08 -26.43 6.80
CA GLN A 57 -4.27 -27.09 7.36
C GLN A 57 -5.49 -26.98 6.43
N ARG A 58 -5.71 -25.81 5.81
CA ARG A 58 -6.82 -25.63 4.85
C ARG A 58 -6.63 -26.50 3.61
N GLN A 59 -5.40 -26.56 3.11
CA GLN A 59 -5.09 -27.30 1.90
C GLN A 59 -5.18 -28.82 2.13
N LEU A 60 -4.76 -29.32 3.30
CA LEU A 60 -4.94 -30.73 3.68
C LEU A 60 -6.41 -31.11 3.79
N ARG A 61 -7.25 -30.25 4.39
CA ARG A 61 -8.71 -30.46 4.45
C ARG A 61 -9.30 -30.55 3.05
N ARG A 62 -8.96 -29.61 2.17
CA ARG A 62 -9.42 -29.62 0.77
C ARG A 62 -9.04 -30.91 0.05
N TYR A 63 -7.78 -31.35 0.16
CA TYR A 63 -7.34 -32.61 -0.45
C TYR A 63 -8.04 -33.83 0.15
N THR A 64 -8.28 -33.82 1.46
CA THR A 64 -9.01 -34.88 2.15
C THR A 64 -10.43 -35.01 1.62
N ASP A 65 -11.14 -33.90 1.49
CA ASP A 65 -12.54 -33.87 1.08
C ASP A 65 -12.70 -34.18 -0.42
N GLU A 66 -11.85 -33.60 -1.28
CA GLU A 66 -11.94 -33.77 -2.74
C GLU A 66 -11.43 -35.15 -3.20
N LEU A 67 -10.35 -35.66 -2.58
CA LEU A 67 -9.70 -36.91 -3.00
C LEU A 67 -10.11 -38.12 -2.14
N LYS A 68 -10.93 -37.91 -1.09
CA LYS A 68 -11.37 -38.95 -0.16
C LYS A 68 -10.20 -39.75 0.42
N LEU A 69 -9.18 -39.04 0.89
CA LEU A 69 -7.93 -39.64 1.36
C LEU A 69 -8.17 -40.55 2.56
N THR A 70 -7.53 -41.73 2.55
CA THR A 70 -7.47 -42.62 3.71
C THR A 70 -6.65 -42.00 4.84
N ALA A 71 -6.84 -42.47 6.09
CA ALA A 71 -6.09 -41.96 7.25
C ALA A 71 -4.57 -42.07 7.07
N GLU A 72 -4.09 -43.15 6.44
CA GLU A 72 -2.67 -43.34 6.16
C GLU A 72 -2.13 -42.31 5.15
N GLN A 73 -2.90 -42.04 4.08
CA GLN A 73 -2.54 -41.03 3.08
C GLN A 73 -2.54 -39.62 3.68
N GLN A 74 -3.53 -39.30 4.52
CA GLN A 74 -3.58 -38.02 5.23
C GLN A 74 -2.35 -37.82 6.12
N ALA A 75 -1.91 -38.85 6.85
CA ALA A 75 -0.72 -38.77 7.70
C ALA A 75 0.56 -38.51 6.87
N LYS A 76 0.72 -39.18 5.73
CA LYS A 76 1.84 -38.97 4.81
C LYS A 76 1.84 -37.56 4.22
N ILE A 77 0.68 -37.10 3.72
CA ILE A 77 0.54 -35.76 3.12
C ILE A 77 0.77 -34.67 4.17
N LYS A 78 0.24 -34.84 5.40
CA LYS A 78 0.49 -33.92 6.50
C LYS A 78 1.99 -33.74 6.76
N THR A 79 2.73 -34.85 6.77
CA THR A 79 4.20 -34.82 6.98
C THR A 79 4.92 -34.07 5.86
N LEU A 80 4.56 -34.34 4.59
CA LEU A 80 5.11 -33.61 3.44
C LEU A 80 4.84 -32.10 3.55
N MET A 81 3.60 -31.73 3.87
CA MET A 81 3.22 -30.31 4.01
C MET A 81 3.96 -29.62 5.15
N GLN A 82 4.19 -30.30 6.28
CA GLN A 82 4.98 -29.77 7.39
C GLN A 82 6.43 -29.49 6.96
N SER A 83 7.08 -30.45 6.28
CA SER A 83 8.44 -30.23 5.75
C SER A 83 8.51 -29.05 4.78
N THR A 84 7.54 -28.92 3.87
CA THR A 84 7.48 -27.79 2.93
C THR A 84 7.22 -26.47 3.64
N GLN A 85 6.39 -26.44 4.69
CA GLN A 85 6.16 -25.23 5.48
C GLN A 85 7.45 -24.74 6.15
N GLU A 86 8.26 -25.66 6.69
CA GLU A 86 9.56 -25.32 7.29
C GLU A 86 10.56 -24.79 6.26
N GLU A 87 10.61 -25.41 5.08
CA GLU A 87 11.48 -24.96 3.98
C GLU A 87 11.10 -23.55 3.53
N VAL A 88 9.82 -23.30 3.26
CA VAL A 88 9.31 -21.97 2.89
C VAL A 88 9.57 -20.95 4.00
N ARG A 89 9.49 -21.35 5.27
CA ARG A 89 9.79 -20.46 6.41
C ARG A 89 11.27 -20.07 6.42
N LYS A 90 12.18 -21.01 6.21
CA LYS A 90 13.63 -20.75 6.12
C LYS A 90 13.97 -19.85 4.93
N GLU A 91 13.42 -20.15 3.76
CA GLU A 91 13.62 -19.35 2.54
C GLU A 91 13.11 -17.92 2.72
N ARG A 92 11.92 -17.76 3.31
CA ARG A 92 11.35 -16.44 3.62
C ARG A 92 12.27 -15.64 4.55
N GLN A 93 12.80 -16.27 5.60
CA GLN A 93 13.67 -15.58 6.55
C GLN A 93 14.98 -15.11 5.88
N SER A 94 15.58 -15.99 5.06
CA SER A 94 16.77 -15.65 4.27
C SER A 94 16.48 -14.49 3.30
N SER A 95 15.37 -14.58 2.55
CA SER A 95 14.96 -13.58 1.58
C SER A 95 14.70 -12.22 2.22
N ILE A 96 14.04 -12.18 3.38
CA ILE A 96 13.80 -10.93 4.13
C ILE A 96 15.13 -10.26 4.49
N THR A 97 16.10 -11.05 4.93
CA THR A 97 17.44 -10.55 5.29
C THR A 97 18.13 -9.96 4.06
N GLN A 98 18.18 -10.72 2.96
CA GLN A 98 18.80 -10.27 1.71
C GLN A 98 18.15 -9.01 1.12
N ILE A 99 16.83 -8.91 1.19
CA ILE A 99 16.09 -7.73 0.75
C ILE A 99 16.45 -6.52 1.63
N THR A 100 16.55 -6.71 2.94
CA THR A 100 16.92 -5.64 3.87
C THR A 100 18.33 -5.13 3.56
N ASP A 101 19.29 -6.02 3.39
CA ASP A 101 20.67 -5.65 3.04
C ASP A 101 20.77 -4.96 1.67
N ALA A 102 19.97 -5.38 0.69
CA ALA A 102 19.90 -4.72 -0.61
C ALA A 102 19.35 -3.29 -0.51
N MET A 103 18.31 -3.08 0.31
CA MET A 103 17.74 -1.76 0.56
C MET A 103 18.71 -0.84 1.31
N ASP A 104 19.44 -1.36 2.29
CA ASP A 104 20.44 -0.58 3.01
C ASP A 104 21.61 -0.14 2.11
N ARG A 105 22.06 -1.03 1.22
CA ARG A 105 23.05 -0.67 0.19
C ARG A 105 22.53 0.40 -0.76
N LEU A 106 21.29 0.27 -1.22
CA LEU A 106 20.66 1.30 -2.05
C LEU A 106 20.60 2.66 -1.33
N HIS A 107 20.19 2.67 -0.06
CA HIS A 107 20.14 3.90 0.72
C HIS A 107 21.53 4.55 0.90
N ALA A 108 22.57 3.74 1.12
CA ALA A 108 23.94 4.23 1.21
C ALA A 108 24.38 4.87 -0.12
N GLN A 109 24.09 4.24 -1.25
CA GLN A 109 24.40 4.79 -2.58
C GLN A 109 23.64 6.07 -2.87
N ILE A 110 22.34 6.14 -2.54
CA ILE A 110 21.55 7.37 -2.68
C ILE A 110 22.19 8.50 -1.87
N THR A 111 22.55 8.24 -0.60
CA THR A 111 23.15 9.24 0.29
C THR A 111 24.43 9.86 -0.28
N GLN A 112 25.22 9.08 -1.02
CA GLN A 112 26.46 9.57 -1.65
C GLN A 112 26.20 10.58 -2.76
N VAL A 113 25.10 10.46 -3.50
CA VAL A 113 24.75 11.34 -4.63
C VAL A 113 23.97 12.58 -4.19
N LEU A 114 23.39 12.55 -2.98
CA LEU A 114 22.61 13.68 -2.45
C LEU A 114 23.49 14.80 -1.91
N THR A 115 23.03 16.05 -2.14
CA THR A 115 23.55 17.25 -1.49
C THR A 115 23.26 17.23 0.02
N PRO A 116 24.03 17.97 0.86
CA PRO A 116 23.81 18.00 2.31
C PRO A 116 22.38 18.33 2.72
N ASP A 117 21.76 19.32 2.06
CA ASP A 117 20.38 19.72 2.36
C ASP A 117 19.35 18.63 2.01
N GLN A 118 19.59 17.89 0.92
CA GLN A 118 18.72 16.78 0.51
C GLN A 118 18.84 15.56 1.42
N ARG A 119 20.00 15.33 2.06
CA ARG A 119 20.21 14.20 2.98
C ARG A 119 19.26 14.24 4.16
N THR A 120 19.06 15.42 4.74
CA THR A 120 18.11 15.63 5.85
C THR A 120 16.68 15.24 5.46
N GLY A 121 16.26 15.60 4.24
CA GLY A 121 14.95 15.20 3.71
C GLY A 121 14.85 13.69 3.48
N PHE A 122 15.90 13.08 2.95
CA PHE A 122 15.95 11.63 2.72
C PHE A 122 15.92 10.82 4.02
N GLU A 123 16.61 11.26 5.07
CA GLU A 123 16.57 10.62 6.39
C GLU A 123 15.17 10.64 7.00
N LYS A 124 14.42 11.74 6.81
CA LYS A 124 13.04 11.84 7.28
C LYS A 124 12.15 10.82 6.58
N ILE A 125 12.25 10.71 5.25
CA ILE A 125 11.50 9.71 4.46
C ILE A 125 11.82 8.29 4.98
N ARG A 126 13.10 7.99 5.21
CA ARG A 126 13.52 6.67 5.70
C ARG A 126 12.95 6.34 7.08
N LYS A 127 12.89 7.33 7.99
CA LYS A 127 12.29 7.15 9.33
C LYS A 127 10.79 6.89 9.22
N GLU A 128 10.07 7.65 8.40
CA GLU A 128 8.63 7.46 8.18
C GLU A 128 8.33 6.06 7.62
N ASP A 129 9.12 5.59 6.66
CA ASP A 129 8.98 4.25 6.09
C ASP A 129 9.26 3.15 7.12
N GLN A 130 10.26 3.35 7.98
CA GLN A 130 10.56 2.41 9.07
C GLN A 130 9.42 2.36 10.10
N GLU A 131 8.84 3.50 10.46
CA GLU A 131 7.68 3.56 11.36
C GLU A 131 6.45 2.88 10.75
N ARG A 132 6.20 3.07 9.46
CA ARG A 132 5.10 2.38 8.74
C ARG A 132 5.27 0.87 8.71
N ARG A 133 6.51 0.36 8.69
CA ARG A 133 6.79 -1.09 8.73
C ARG A 133 6.68 -1.69 10.13
N ARG A 134 6.82 -0.87 11.18
CA ARG A 134 6.70 -1.29 12.59
C ARG A 134 5.27 -1.29 13.10
N ARG A 135 4.39 -0.50 12.47
CA ARG A 135 2.94 -0.47 12.72
C ARG A 135 2.24 -1.60 11.98
#